data_AF-A0A496SJH9-F1
#
_entry.id   AF-A0A496SJH9-F1
#
_cell.length_a   1.000
_cell.length_b   1.000
_cell.length_c   1.000
_cell.angle_alpha   90.00
_cell.angle_beta   90.00
_cell.angle_gamma   90.00
#
_symmetry.space_group_name_H-M   'P 1'
#
loop_
_entity.id
_entity.type
_entity.pdbx_description
1 polymer ?
#
loop_
_entity_poly.entity_id
_entity_poly.type
_entity_poly.pdbx_seq_one_letter_code
_entity_poly.pdbx_strand_id
1 'polypeptide(L)'
;MAENPTVLVSQSKSQVGLLAEDTISRLQFQAQADRDRAEFSLNHIAIQPGQTRMLRWAIYPMQDTDYFAFINQIRRDWESNFTVFGPWDFFDVTTHSELLHNPVGVQNFEPLRAPDGRYVYELYYRGKKRDFPMMAILVYAAPGNELMNYWLDQAHFMMEEVGLDGIYIDQFSLAFTTTPDYSEPTKVSQRYSYDRWDGLTVDIDPATGKIIRRYTDGAFVGVGVRKALMEYVLSQGGIMVANTHCAVEELQSVPVVRFMGAEWVFDRSGWEKKVSETMPR
;
A
#
# COMPACT_ATOMS: atom_id res chain seq x y z
N MET A 1 -2.15 -6.64 7.41
CA MET A 1 -1.85 -5.82 6.22
C MET A 1 -1.59 -4.41 6.69
N ALA A 2 -0.42 -3.82 6.38
CA ALA A 2 -0.07 -2.47 6.85
C ALA A 2 -1.02 -1.39 6.32
N GLU A 3 -1.75 -1.71 5.24
CA GLU A 3 -2.79 -0.88 4.64
C GLU A 3 -4.04 -0.67 5.50
N ASN A 4 -4.22 -1.47 6.55
CA ASN A 4 -5.28 -1.25 7.54
C ASN A 4 -4.67 -1.01 8.92
N PRO A 5 -4.41 0.26 9.29
CA PRO A 5 -3.79 0.64 10.56
C PRO A 5 -4.80 0.76 11.71
N THR A 6 -5.89 -0.02 11.66
CA THR A 6 -6.99 0.09 12.62
C THR A 6 -7.30 -1.22 13.33
N VAL A 7 -7.81 -1.10 14.55
CA VAL A 7 -8.43 -2.19 15.31
C VAL A 7 -9.76 -1.68 15.83
N LEU A 8 -10.82 -2.45 15.68
CA LEU A 8 -12.11 -2.18 16.33
C LEU A 8 -12.46 -3.34 17.23
N VAL A 9 -12.54 -3.09 18.53
CA VAL A 9 -13.02 -4.07 19.52
C VAL A 9 -14.46 -3.74 19.86
N SER A 10 -15.36 -4.70 19.65
CA SER A 10 -16.78 -4.52 19.89
C SER A 10 -17.31 -5.49 20.95
N GLN A 11 -18.04 -4.93 21.92
CA GLN A 11 -18.86 -5.66 22.89
C GLN A 11 -20.35 -5.37 22.62
N SER A 12 -21.24 -5.99 23.40
CA SER A 12 -22.70 -5.87 23.21
C SER A 12 -23.25 -4.44 23.39
N LYS A 13 -22.54 -3.55 24.08
CA LYS A 13 -23.00 -2.18 24.39
C LYS A 13 -21.94 -1.09 24.18
N SER A 14 -20.73 -1.47 23.82
CA SER A 14 -19.59 -0.56 23.77
C SER A 14 -18.59 -1.03 22.74
N GLN A 15 -17.88 -0.07 22.15
CA GLN A 15 -16.85 -0.33 21.18
C GLN A 15 -15.67 0.61 21.42
N VAL A 16 -14.47 0.14 21.11
CA VAL A 16 -13.26 0.95 21.14
C VAL A 16 -12.52 0.74 19.83
N GLY A 17 -12.41 1.81 19.06
CA GLY A 17 -11.56 1.89 17.89
C GLY A 17 -10.16 2.37 18.27
N LEU A 18 -9.14 1.81 17.63
CA LEU A 18 -7.77 2.28 17.66
C LEU A 18 -7.30 2.52 16.24
N LEU A 19 -6.54 3.59 16.05
CA LEU A 19 -5.98 4.00 14.78
C LEU A 19 -4.52 4.41 14.96
N ALA A 20 -3.62 3.89 14.14
CA ALA A 20 -2.29 4.47 13.95
C ALA A 20 -2.36 5.67 12.99
N GLU A 21 -1.94 6.83 13.48
CA GLU A 21 -2.02 8.08 12.74
C GLU A 21 -0.76 8.38 11.94
N ASP A 22 0.41 8.12 12.51
CA ASP A 22 1.68 8.45 11.87
C ASP A 22 2.14 7.36 10.89
N THR A 23 2.95 7.76 9.92
CA THR A 23 3.47 6.88 8.86
C THR A 23 4.23 5.68 9.38
N ILE A 24 5.03 5.82 10.44
CA ILE A 24 5.81 4.71 11.00
C ILE A 24 4.86 3.69 11.62
N SER A 25 3.94 4.14 12.46
CA SER A 25 2.96 3.25 13.11
C SER A 25 2.07 2.55 12.09
N ARG A 26 1.62 3.23 11.03
CA ARG A 26 0.78 2.62 9.98
C ARG A 26 1.53 1.53 9.21
N LEU A 27 2.74 1.85 8.73
CA LEU A 27 3.55 0.93 7.94
C LEU A 27 3.98 -0.30 8.73
N GLN A 28 4.17 -0.15 10.04
CA GLN A 28 4.60 -1.22 10.95
C GLN A 28 3.44 -1.90 11.68
N PHE A 29 2.20 -1.53 11.38
CA PHE A 29 1.03 -1.98 12.12
C PHE A 29 0.79 -3.49 11.95
N GLN A 30 0.98 -4.23 13.05
CA GLN A 30 0.71 -5.67 13.11
C GLN A 30 -0.33 -5.94 14.19
N ALA A 31 -1.60 -5.94 13.80
CA ALA A 31 -2.71 -6.26 14.69
C ALA A 31 -2.97 -7.77 14.77
N GLN A 32 -3.28 -8.23 15.97
CA GLN A 32 -3.72 -9.59 16.25
C GLN A 32 -4.91 -9.54 17.22
N ALA A 33 -5.81 -10.51 17.09
CA ALA A 33 -6.93 -10.67 17.99
C ALA A 33 -7.08 -12.14 18.37
N ASP A 34 -7.32 -12.38 19.66
CA ASP A 34 -7.73 -13.65 20.24
C ASP A 34 -9.06 -13.45 21.00
N ARG A 35 -9.60 -14.50 21.64
CA ARG A 35 -10.93 -14.50 22.28
C ARG A 35 -11.14 -13.35 23.28
N ASP A 36 -10.12 -12.98 24.04
CA ASP A 36 -10.23 -12.03 25.15
C ASP A 36 -9.25 -10.84 25.04
N ARG A 37 -8.49 -10.75 23.94
CA ARG A 37 -7.48 -9.71 23.73
C ARG A 37 -7.42 -9.28 22.27
N ALA A 38 -7.29 -7.97 22.05
CA ALA A 38 -6.82 -7.41 20.80
C ALA A 38 -5.53 -6.64 21.08
N GLU A 39 -4.54 -6.81 20.22
CA GLU A 39 -3.23 -6.17 20.34
C GLU A 39 -2.75 -5.68 18.99
N PHE A 40 -1.84 -4.71 19.01
CA PHE A 40 -1.01 -4.38 17.86
C PHE A 40 0.44 -4.23 18.31
N SER A 41 1.35 -4.44 17.37
CA SER A 41 2.79 -4.35 17.62
C SER A 41 3.49 -3.64 16.47
N LEU A 42 4.64 -3.05 16.78
CA LEU A 42 5.51 -2.33 15.84
C LEU A 42 6.91 -2.94 15.89
N ASN A 43 7.08 -4.12 15.28
CA ASN A 43 8.22 -4.99 15.56
C ASN A 43 9.49 -4.70 14.74
N HIS A 44 9.42 -3.82 13.75
CA HIS A 44 10.54 -3.59 12.82
C HIS A 44 11.08 -2.17 12.85
N ILE A 45 11.07 -1.52 14.01
CA ILE A 45 11.52 -0.13 14.18
C ILE A 45 12.83 -0.09 14.96
N ALA A 46 13.83 0.61 14.42
CA ALA A 46 15.01 1.05 15.12
C ALA A 46 15.05 2.57 15.24
N ILE A 47 15.59 3.06 16.35
CA ILE A 47 15.89 4.47 16.57
C ILE A 47 17.41 4.60 16.64
N GLN A 48 17.98 5.41 15.75
CA GLN A 48 19.42 5.65 15.73
C GLN A 48 19.88 6.39 16.99
N PRO A 49 21.15 6.24 17.41
CA PRO A 49 21.69 7.00 18.53
C PRO A 49 21.47 8.51 18.36
N GLY A 50 20.93 9.15 19.39
CA GLY A 50 20.64 10.59 19.38
C GLY A 50 19.43 11.02 18.54
N GLN A 51 18.73 10.08 17.88
CA GLN A 51 17.50 10.38 17.16
C GLN A 51 16.28 10.20 18.04
N THR A 52 15.20 10.93 17.72
CA THR A 52 13.88 10.78 18.33
C THR A 52 12.86 10.48 17.24
N ARG A 53 11.89 9.62 17.55
CA ARG A 53 10.73 9.35 16.69
C ARG A 53 9.46 9.62 17.49
N MET A 54 8.49 10.26 16.86
CA MET A 54 7.18 10.51 17.43
C MET A 54 6.20 9.53 16.80
N LEU A 55 5.52 8.74 17.63
CA LEU A 55 4.46 7.83 17.23
C LEU A 55 3.13 8.38 17.75
N ARG A 56 2.08 8.29 16.94
CA ARG A 56 0.76 8.84 17.24
C ARG A 56 -0.33 7.82 16.97
N TRP A 57 -1.22 7.70 17.94
CA TRP A 57 -2.40 6.86 17.87
C TRP A 57 -3.60 7.65 18.38
N ALA A 58 -4.76 7.32 17.84
CA ALA A 58 -6.05 7.83 18.30
C ALA A 58 -6.91 6.66 18.81
N ILE A 59 -7.63 6.92 19.90
CA ILE A 59 -8.59 5.98 20.49
C ILE A 59 -9.98 6.59 20.37
N TYR A 60 -10.92 5.79 19.88
CA TYR A 60 -12.30 6.17 19.59
C TYR A 60 -13.26 5.35 20.45
N PRO A 61 -13.69 5.86 21.62
CA PRO A 61 -14.79 5.28 22.36
C PRO A 61 -16.10 5.47 21.58
N MET A 62 -16.82 4.39 21.30
CA MET A 62 -18.05 4.43 20.50
C MET A 62 -19.15 3.55 21.11
N GLN A 63 -20.40 3.81 20.74
CA GLN A 63 -21.58 3.05 21.15
C GLN A 63 -22.35 2.60 19.92
N ASP A 64 -22.65 1.30 19.83
CA ASP A 64 -23.60 0.72 18.87
C ASP A 64 -23.38 1.15 17.41
N THR A 65 -22.18 0.84 16.87
CA THR A 65 -21.84 1.17 15.48
C THR A 65 -21.23 -0.03 14.75
N ASP A 66 -21.10 0.03 13.43
CA ASP A 66 -20.31 -0.97 12.70
C ASP A 66 -18.90 -0.44 12.39
N TYR A 67 -18.08 -1.28 11.76
CA TYR A 67 -16.74 -0.88 11.34
C TYR A 67 -16.76 0.31 10.36
N PHE A 68 -17.80 0.44 9.54
CA PHE A 68 -17.89 1.55 8.59
C PHE A 68 -18.20 2.88 9.28
N ALA A 69 -19.00 2.88 10.33
CA ALA A 69 -19.23 4.05 11.16
C ALA A 69 -17.93 4.53 11.84
N PHE A 70 -17.11 3.60 12.34
CA PHE A 70 -15.77 3.88 12.85
C PHE A 70 -14.89 4.55 11.78
N ILE A 71 -14.77 3.93 10.60
CA ILE A 71 -13.96 4.47 9.50
C ILE A 71 -14.52 5.81 9.01
N ASN A 72 -15.84 5.99 8.96
CA ASN A 72 -16.45 7.26 8.58
C ASN A 72 -16.17 8.36 9.59
N GLN A 73 -16.07 8.03 10.89
CA GLN A 73 -15.64 8.99 11.91
C GLN A 73 -14.19 9.43 11.66
N ILE A 74 -13.28 8.47 11.46
CA ILE A 74 -11.88 8.75 11.11
C ILE A 74 -11.79 9.65 9.86
N ARG A 75 -12.57 9.35 8.82
CA ARG A 75 -12.57 10.14 7.58
C ARG A 75 -12.98 11.58 7.79
N ARG A 76 -13.94 11.84 8.69
CA ARG A 76 -14.36 13.19 9.07
C ARG A 76 -13.26 13.91 9.84
N ASP A 77 -12.64 13.24 10.82
CA ASP A 77 -11.60 13.85 11.65
C ASP A 77 -10.32 14.14 10.87
N TRP A 78 -10.03 13.33 9.85
CA TRP A 78 -8.92 13.56 8.91
C TRP A 78 -9.27 14.47 7.73
N GLU A 79 -10.52 14.93 7.61
CA GLU A 79 -11.00 15.73 6.47
C GLU A 79 -10.67 15.10 5.11
N SER A 80 -10.68 13.77 5.02
CA SER A 80 -10.26 13.00 3.83
C SER A 80 -11.41 12.69 2.87
N ASN A 81 -12.57 13.31 3.06
CA ASN A 81 -13.70 13.16 2.17
C ASN A 81 -13.60 14.12 0.99
N PHE A 82 -13.63 13.59 -0.23
CA PHE A 82 -13.71 14.36 -1.46
C PHE A 82 -14.64 13.67 -2.45
N THR A 83 -15.11 14.42 -3.45
CA THR A 83 -16.03 13.90 -4.47
C THR A 83 -15.27 13.02 -5.47
N VAL A 84 -15.84 11.86 -5.76
CA VAL A 84 -15.34 10.84 -6.67
C VAL A 84 -16.22 10.88 -7.93
N PHE A 85 -15.70 11.34 -9.07
CA PHE A 85 -16.47 11.59 -10.30
C PHE A 85 -16.58 10.34 -11.19
N GLY A 86 -17.58 9.48 -10.99
CA GLY A 86 -17.74 8.23 -11.76
C GLY A 86 -18.88 8.19 -12.80
N PRO A 87 -19.02 7.07 -13.55
CA PRO A 87 -18.18 5.86 -13.53
C PRO A 87 -16.98 5.93 -14.50
N TRP A 88 -15.94 5.17 -14.20
CA TRP A 88 -14.79 4.89 -15.08
C TRP A 88 -14.71 3.39 -15.35
N ASP A 89 -14.18 3.04 -16.52
CA ASP A 89 -14.03 1.65 -16.97
C ASP A 89 -12.60 1.42 -17.51
N PHE A 90 -12.14 0.17 -17.44
CA PHE A 90 -10.86 -0.25 -18.02
C PHE A 90 -11.11 -0.71 -19.44
N PHE A 91 -10.45 -0.08 -20.42
CA PHE A 91 -10.50 -0.51 -21.81
C PHE A 91 -9.13 -0.99 -22.28
N ASP A 92 -9.15 -1.92 -23.24
CA ASP A 92 -7.94 -2.53 -23.78
C ASP A 92 -7.30 -1.59 -24.82
N VAL A 93 -6.10 -1.11 -24.52
CA VAL A 93 -5.32 -0.26 -25.45
C VAL A 93 -4.75 -1.04 -26.64
N THR A 94 -4.75 -2.38 -26.60
CA THR A 94 -4.33 -3.20 -27.76
C THR A 94 -5.38 -3.21 -28.87
N THR A 95 -6.64 -2.90 -28.55
CA THR A 95 -7.71 -2.69 -29.53
C THR A 95 -7.88 -1.23 -29.94
N HIS A 96 -7.17 -0.30 -29.27
CA HIS A 96 -7.16 1.16 -29.53
C HIS A 96 -5.72 1.69 -29.68
N SER A 97 -4.89 0.95 -30.41
CA SER A 97 -3.44 1.18 -30.55
C SER A 97 -3.07 2.52 -31.19
N GLU A 98 -4.02 3.17 -31.86
CA GLU A 98 -3.90 4.50 -32.45
C GLU A 98 -3.58 5.60 -31.42
N LEU A 99 -3.85 5.33 -30.14
CA LEU A 99 -3.55 6.24 -29.03
C LEU A 99 -2.08 6.18 -28.56
N LEU A 100 -1.27 5.22 -29.02
CA LEU A 100 0.04 4.90 -28.43
C LEU A 100 1.18 4.93 -29.47
N HIS A 101 1.49 6.11 -30.00
CA HIS A 101 2.62 6.30 -30.91
C HIS A 101 3.69 7.24 -30.34
N ASN A 102 4.44 6.79 -29.33
CA ASN A 102 5.82 7.27 -29.07
C ASN A 102 6.60 6.28 -28.18
N PRO A 103 7.77 5.78 -28.59
CA PRO A 103 8.59 4.93 -27.72
C PRO A 103 9.52 5.79 -26.85
N VAL A 104 9.21 5.93 -25.56
CA VAL A 104 10.17 6.44 -24.56
C VAL A 104 10.95 5.27 -23.97
N GLY A 105 12.29 5.35 -24.08
CA GLY A 105 13.23 4.33 -23.62
C GLY A 105 13.43 4.32 -22.10
N VAL A 106 13.89 3.18 -21.59
CA VAL A 106 14.13 2.90 -20.17
C VAL A 106 15.62 2.61 -19.94
N GLN A 107 16.28 3.28 -18.97
CA GLN A 107 17.58 2.87 -18.43
C GLN A 107 17.69 3.17 -16.91
N ASN A 108 18.38 2.29 -16.16
CA ASN A 108 18.90 2.43 -14.79
C ASN A 108 17.91 2.58 -13.61
N PHE A 109 17.01 1.62 -13.39
CA PHE A 109 16.21 1.54 -12.15
C PHE A 109 16.91 0.81 -11.00
N GLU A 110 16.51 1.12 -9.76
CA GLU A 110 16.92 0.38 -8.57
C GLU A 110 16.00 -0.82 -8.31
N PRO A 111 16.51 -2.06 -8.38
CA PRO A 111 15.71 -3.26 -8.18
C PRO A 111 15.58 -3.65 -6.72
N LEU A 112 14.46 -4.30 -6.36
CA LEU A 112 14.33 -5.04 -5.11
C LEU A 112 15.31 -6.23 -5.11
N ARG A 113 15.99 -6.41 -3.98
CA ARG A 113 16.87 -7.55 -3.73
C ARG A 113 16.37 -8.37 -2.57
N ALA A 114 16.37 -9.70 -2.72
CA ALA A 114 16.08 -10.66 -1.67
C ALA A 114 17.20 -10.69 -0.61
N PRO A 115 16.98 -11.30 0.59
CA PRO A 115 17.99 -11.38 1.65
C PRO A 115 19.31 -12.05 1.25
N ASP A 116 19.28 -12.92 0.24
CA ASP A 116 20.45 -13.62 -0.31
C ASP A 116 21.14 -12.84 -1.45
N GLY A 117 20.71 -11.60 -1.71
CA GLY A 117 21.28 -10.70 -2.71
C GLY A 117 20.73 -10.88 -4.14
N ARG A 118 19.87 -11.89 -4.38
CA ARG A 118 19.26 -12.11 -5.71
C ARG A 118 18.26 -10.99 -6.04
N TYR A 119 18.14 -10.68 -7.33
CA TYR A 119 17.08 -9.81 -7.83
C TYR A 119 15.72 -10.48 -7.68
N VAL A 120 14.72 -9.68 -7.34
CA VAL A 120 13.34 -10.11 -7.29
C VAL A 120 12.64 -9.72 -8.59
N TYR A 121 11.99 -10.68 -9.21
CA TYR A 121 11.22 -10.48 -10.43
C TYR A 121 9.88 -11.21 -10.33
N GLU A 122 8.89 -10.69 -11.04
CA GLU A 122 7.61 -11.33 -11.25
C GLU A 122 7.56 -11.89 -12.69
N LEU A 123 7.07 -13.11 -12.82
CA LEU A 123 6.77 -13.70 -14.13
C LEU A 123 5.28 -13.52 -14.40
N TYR A 124 4.96 -12.84 -15.50
CA TYR A 124 3.60 -12.73 -15.99
C TYR A 124 3.53 -13.22 -17.44
N TYR A 125 2.33 -13.43 -17.97
CA TYR A 125 2.17 -13.99 -19.30
C TYR A 125 1.23 -13.13 -20.14
N ARG A 126 1.62 -12.89 -21.39
CA ARG A 126 0.80 -12.22 -22.42
C ARG A 126 0.22 -13.24 -23.39
N GLY A 127 -0.84 -12.82 -24.09
CA GLY A 127 -1.58 -13.65 -25.05
C GLY A 127 -2.75 -14.39 -24.41
N LYS A 128 -3.80 -14.66 -25.19
CA LYS A 128 -5.02 -15.35 -24.71
C LYS A 128 -4.74 -16.72 -24.09
N LYS A 129 -3.61 -17.34 -24.42
CA LYS A 129 -3.20 -18.65 -23.90
C LYS A 129 -2.02 -18.57 -22.94
N ARG A 130 -1.65 -17.36 -22.46
CA ARG A 130 -0.49 -17.15 -21.58
C ARG A 130 0.80 -17.72 -22.18
N ASP A 131 0.93 -17.62 -23.49
CA ASP A 131 1.93 -18.25 -24.33
C ASP A 131 3.24 -17.44 -24.40
N PHE A 132 3.20 -16.17 -23.98
CA PHE A 132 4.37 -15.29 -23.96
C PHE A 132 4.79 -14.96 -22.53
N PRO A 133 5.81 -15.63 -21.97
CA PRO A 133 6.33 -15.28 -20.67
C PRO A 133 7.01 -13.91 -20.73
N MET A 134 6.66 -13.07 -19.76
CA MET A 134 7.22 -11.76 -19.53
C MET A 134 7.85 -11.74 -18.15
N MET A 135 8.92 -10.97 -18.00
CA MET A 135 9.59 -10.76 -16.73
C MET A 135 9.45 -9.29 -16.35
N ALA A 136 8.92 -9.03 -15.16
CA ALA A 136 8.93 -7.71 -14.53
C ALA A 136 9.99 -7.70 -13.42
N ILE A 137 10.94 -6.79 -13.52
CA ILE A 137 11.87 -6.53 -12.40
C ILE A 137 11.12 -5.66 -11.40
N LEU A 138 11.07 -6.09 -10.15
CA LEU A 138 10.43 -5.28 -9.11
C LEU A 138 11.39 -4.16 -8.71
N VAL A 139 10.88 -2.93 -8.72
CA VAL A 139 11.61 -1.69 -8.46
C VAL A 139 10.79 -0.82 -7.51
N TYR A 140 11.44 0.11 -6.81
CA TYR A 140 10.75 1.09 -5.96
C TYR A 140 11.27 2.51 -6.24
N ALA A 141 10.37 3.49 -6.11
CA ALA A 141 10.73 4.88 -6.33
C ALA A 141 11.16 5.50 -5.00
N ALA A 142 12.30 6.19 -5.01
CA ALA A 142 12.83 6.87 -3.85
C ALA A 142 13.53 8.17 -4.28
N PRO A 143 13.63 9.17 -3.40
CA PRO A 143 14.32 10.40 -3.73
C PRO A 143 15.73 10.12 -4.25
N GLY A 144 16.06 10.68 -5.41
CA GLY A 144 17.38 10.56 -6.02
C GLY A 144 17.63 9.30 -6.85
N ASN A 145 16.65 8.38 -6.98
CA ASN A 145 16.74 7.29 -7.95
C ASN A 145 16.00 7.61 -9.26
N GLU A 146 16.41 6.98 -10.36
CA GLU A 146 15.87 7.28 -11.70
C GLU A 146 14.40 6.92 -11.87
N LEU A 147 13.85 6.05 -11.01
CA LEU A 147 12.43 5.71 -11.08
C LEU A 147 11.54 6.92 -10.74
N MET A 148 12.03 7.83 -9.88
CA MET A 148 11.35 9.11 -9.64
C MET A 148 11.26 9.95 -10.93
N ASN A 149 12.38 10.14 -11.63
CA ASN A 149 12.43 10.91 -12.87
C ASN A 149 11.52 10.28 -13.92
N TYR A 150 11.65 8.96 -14.09
CA TYR A 150 10.84 8.20 -15.02
C TYR A 150 9.33 8.34 -14.74
N TRP A 151 8.88 8.24 -13.48
CA TRP A 151 7.46 8.43 -13.16
C TRP A 151 6.94 9.82 -13.53
N LEU A 152 7.72 10.86 -13.25
CA LEU A 152 7.33 12.23 -13.59
C LEU A 152 7.37 12.48 -15.09
N ASP A 153 8.37 11.95 -15.81
CA ASP A 153 8.47 12.05 -17.27
C ASP A 153 7.31 11.32 -17.96
N GLN A 154 6.93 10.13 -17.46
CA GLN A 154 5.76 9.40 -17.96
C GLN A 154 4.47 10.16 -17.69
N ALA A 155 4.35 10.78 -16.51
CA ALA A 155 3.19 11.62 -16.18
C ALA A 155 3.10 12.84 -17.10
N HIS A 156 4.22 13.52 -17.35
CA HIS A 156 4.29 14.62 -18.31
C HIS A 156 3.87 14.20 -19.70
N PHE A 157 4.46 13.12 -20.21
CA PHE A 157 4.10 12.58 -21.52
C PHE A 157 2.59 12.28 -21.62
N MET A 158 2.03 11.56 -20.64
CA MET A 158 0.61 11.19 -20.62
C MET A 158 -0.32 12.40 -20.53
N MET A 159 -0.02 13.35 -19.66
CA MET A 159 -0.91 14.48 -19.38
C MET A 159 -0.77 15.59 -20.43
N GLU A 160 0.45 15.96 -20.83
CA GLU A 160 0.72 17.14 -21.65
C GLU A 160 0.89 16.83 -23.14
N GLU A 161 1.51 15.70 -23.49
CA GLU A 161 1.75 15.34 -24.89
C GLU A 161 0.62 14.49 -25.49
N VAL A 162 0.13 13.52 -24.73
CA VAL A 162 -1.01 12.68 -25.15
C VAL A 162 -2.34 13.38 -24.85
N GLY A 163 -2.40 14.19 -23.80
CA GLY A 163 -3.62 14.90 -23.40
C GLY A 163 -4.61 14.03 -22.62
N LEU A 164 -4.12 13.06 -21.83
CA LEU A 164 -4.98 12.26 -20.95
C LEU A 164 -5.48 13.09 -19.76
N ASP A 165 -6.70 12.81 -19.31
CA ASP A 165 -7.32 13.50 -18.16
C ASP A 165 -6.81 13.00 -16.80
N GLY A 166 -5.92 12.01 -16.77
CA GLY A 166 -5.49 11.39 -15.53
C GLY A 166 -4.59 10.18 -15.68
N ILE A 167 -4.17 9.65 -14.53
CA ILE A 167 -3.25 8.51 -14.42
C ILE A 167 -3.84 7.46 -13.49
N TYR A 168 -3.79 6.21 -13.94
CA TYR A 168 -4.06 5.02 -13.12
C TYR A 168 -2.77 4.27 -12.79
N ILE A 169 -2.60 3.85 -11.54
CA ILE A 169 -1.49 2.97 -11.11
C ILE A 169 -2.03 1.81 -10.26
N ASP A 170 -1.65 0.59 -10.61
CA ASP A 170 -2.13 -0.61 -9.93
C ASP A 170 -1.49 -0.82 -8.53
N GLN A 171 -0.17 -1.02 -8.45
CA GLN A 171 0.51 -1.34 -7.20
C GLN A 171 1.21 -0.12 -6.59
N PHE A 172 0.44 0.85 -6.08
CA PHE A 172 1.00 2.17 -5.76
C PHE A 172 1.62 2.31 -4.35
N SER A 173 1.04 1.70 -3.32
CA SER A 173 1.48 1.89 -1.93
C SER A 173 2.72 1.07 -1.56
N LEU A 174 3.00 -0.03 -2.27
CA LEU A 174 3.93 -1.10 -1.86
C LEU A 174 3.66 -1.69 -0.46
N ALA A 175 2.67 -1.21 0.27
CA ALA A 175 2.32 -1.63 1.63
C ALA A 175 1.27 -2.75 1.65
N PHE A 176 0.75 -3.11 0.47
CA PHE A 176 -0.22 -4.18 0.26
C PHE A 176 0.36 -5.57 0.55
N THR A 177 1.67 -5.75 0.39
CA THR A 177 2.34 -6.95 0.87
C THR A 177 2.72 -6.77 2.34
N THR A 178 2.21 -7.65 3.21
CA THR A 178 2.68 -7.70 4.60
C THR A 178 4.10 -8.21 4.69
N THR A 179 4.64 -8.09 5.91
CA THR A 179 5.82 -8.77 6.47
C THR A 179 6.38 -9.89 5.60
N PRO A 180 7.72 -9.98 5.42
CA PRO A 180 8.31 -11.13 4.77
C PRO A 180 7.76 -12.38 5.43
N ASP A 181 7.00 -13.18 4.70
CA ASP A 181 6.56 -14.48 5.20
C ASP A 181 7.79 -15.39 5.17
N TYR A 182 8.58 -15.32 6.24
CA TYR A 182 9.78 -16.13 6.39
C TYR A 182 9.46 -17.63 6.49
N SER A 183 8.19 -18.02 6.66
CA SER A 183 7.78 -19.42 6.60
C SER A 183 7.77 -19.95 5.17
N GLU A 184 7.70 -19.06 4.17
CA GLU A 184 7.77 -19.39 2.75
C GLU A 184 8.88 -18.58 2.07
N PRO A 185 10.16 -19.02 2.14
CA PRO A 185 11.32 -18.28 1.64
C PRO A 185 11.31 -17.97 0.13
N THR A 186 10.35 -18.54 -0.61
CA THR A 186 10.08 -18.25 -2.02
C THR A 186 9.15 -17.06 -2.24
N LYS A 187 8.39 -16.62 -1.23
CA LYS A 187 7.55 -15.41 -1.29
C LYS A 187 8.38 -14.20 -0.93
N VAL A 188 8.88 -13.52 -1.95
CA VAL A 188 9.59 -12.27 -1.76
C VAL A 188 8.59 -11.12 -1.68
N SER A 189 8.64 -10.37 -0.59
CA SER A 189 7.81 -9.18 -0.39
C SER A 189 8.17 -8.12 -1.43
N GLN A 190 7.17 -7.56 -2.13
CA GLN A 190 7.35 -6.48 -3.11
C GLN A 190 7.60 -5.10 -2.44
N ARG A 191 7.82 -5.10 -1.12
CA ARG A 191 8.00 -3.90 -0.30
C ARG A 191 9.44 -3.66 0.14
N TYR A 192 10.19 -4.73 0.42
CA TYR A 192 11.45 -4.62 1.14
C TYR A 192 12.64 -4.90 0.24
N SER A 193 13.69 -4.09 0.37
CA SER A 193 14.98 -4.31 -0.26
C SER A 193 16.07 -4.47 0.80
N TYR A 194 16.91 -5.48 0.66
CA TYR A 194 17.98 -5.79 1.62
C TYR A 194 19.37 -5.27 1.18
N ASP A 195 19.42 -4.38 0.19
CA ASP A 195 20.66 -3.79 -0.34
C ASP A 195 21.27 -2.74 0.59
N ARG A 196 20.43 -1.99 1.32
CA ARG A 196 20.84 -0.92 2.24
C ARG A 196 19.82 -0.70 3.35
N TRP A 197 20.18 0.11 4.32
CA TRP A 197 19.30 0.49 5.43
C TRP A 197 18.68 1.86 5.20
N ASP A 198 17.37 1.97 5.40
CA ASP A 198 16.62 3.24 5.37
C ASP A 198 16.74 4.08 6.65
N GLY A 199 17.49 3.59 7.65
CA GLY A 199 17.69 4.26 8.93
C GLY A 199 16.55 4.06 9.94
N LEU A 200 15.57 3.20 9.64
CA LEU A 200 14.40 2.89 10.46
C LEU A 200 14.15 1.38 10.55
N THR A 201 14.05 0.69 9.42
CA THR A 201 13.44 -0.63 9.32
C THR A 201 14.43 -1.74 9.62
N VAL A 202 14.04 -2.65 10.53
CA VAL A 202 14.91 -3.71 11.04
C VAL A 202 14.17 -5.01 11.33
N ASP A 203 14.89 -6.13 11.35
CA ASP A 203 14.41 -7.32 12.07
C ASP A 203 15.08 -7.35 13.44
N ILE A 204 14.28 -7.60 14.48
CA ILE A 204 14.73 -7.63 15.88
C ILE A 204 14.52 -9.03 16.42
N ASP A 205 15.51 -9.55 17.13
CA ASP A 205 15.35 -10.73 17.97
C ASP A 205 14.45 -10.36 19.15
N PRO A 206 13.22 -10.90 19.23
CA PRO A 206 12.28 -10.51 20.28
C PRO A 206 12.75 -10.92 21.68
N ALA A 207 13.64 -11.90 21.82
CA ALA A 207 14.15 -12.34 23.11
C ALA A 207 15.29 -11.43 23.63
N THR A 208 16.10 -10.87 22.73
CA THR A 208 17.31 -10.13 23.10
C THR A 208 17.27 -8.64 22.78
N GLY A 209 16.31 -8.20 21.96
CA GLY A 209 16.24 -6.84 21.42
C GLY A 209 17.35 -6.52 20.42
N LYS A 210 18.17 -7.50 20.02
CA LYS A 210 19.25 -7.28 19.06
C LYS A 210 18.69 -7.11 17.65
N ILE A 211 19.21 -6.12 16.93
CA ILE A 211 18.96 -5.97 15.50
C ILE A 211 19.65 -7.14 14.78
N ILE A 212 18.84 -8.00 14.16
CA ILE A 212 19.28 -9.12 13.31
C ILE A 212 19.62 -8.60 11.92
N ARG A 213 18.77 -7.71 11.38
CA ARG A 213 18.89 -7.23 10.01
C ARG A 213 18.45 -5.77 9.90
N ARG A 214 19.05 -5.06 8.97
CA ARG A 214 18.69 -3.71 8.53
C ARG A 214 18.34 -3.76 7.06
N TYR A 215 17.27 -3.09 6.66
CA TYR A 215 16.81 -3.10 5.27
C TYR A 215 16.03 -1.82 4.93
N THR A 216 15.63 -1.71 3.68
CA THR A 216 14.86 -0.60 3.14
C THR A 216 13.41 -1.01 2.97
N ASP A 217 12.50 -0.24 3.55
CA ASP A 217 11.08 -0.29 3.26
C ASP A 217 10.74 0.66 2.11
N GLY A 218 10.48 0.13 0.92
CA GLY A 218 10.09 0.88 -0.28
C GLY A 218 8.81 1.70 -0.08
N ALA A 219 7.89 1.21 0.76
CA ALA A 219 6.69 1.96 1.12
C ALA A 219 7.01 3.13 2.07
N PHE A 220 8.15 3.14 2.77
CA PHE A 220 8.60 4.24 3.60
C PHE A 220 9.43 5.26 2.80
N VAL A 221 10.48 4.80 2.12
CA VAL A 221 11.40 5.70 1.41
C VAL A 221 10.75 6.36 0.18
N GLY A 222 9.71 5.75 -0.39
CA GLY A 222 8.98 6.26 -1.56
C GLY A 222 7.84 7.23 -1.26
N VAL A 223 7.61 7.62 0.00
CA VAL A 223 6.53 8.56 0.37
C VAL A 223 6.62 9.88 -0.41
N GLY A 224 7.78 10.54 -0.38
CA GLY A 224 7.97 11.83 -1.04
C GLY A 224 7.80 11.77 -2.56
N VAL A 225 8.27 10.70 -3.19
CA VAL A 225 8.15 10.53 -4.65
C VAL A 225 6.70 10.33 -5.08
N ARG A 226 5.96 9.49 -4.35
CA ARG A 226 4.53 9.30 -4.61
C ARG A 226 3.75 10.59 -4.40
N LYS A 227 4.09 11.37 -3.36
CA LYS A 227 3.51 12.69 -3.14
C LYS A 227 3.74 13.61 -4.33
N ALA A 228 4.99 13.71 -4.80
CA ALA A 228 5.35 14.54 -5.94
C ALA A 228 4.58 14.16 -7.22
N LEU A 229 4.45 12.86 -7.49
CA LEU A 229 3.65 12.38 -8.63
C LEU A 229 2.17 12.75 -8.50
N MET A 230 1.57 12.54 -7.31
CA MET A 230 0.17 12.91 -7.07
C MET A 230 -0.06 14.41 -7.24
N GLU A 231 0.81 15.23 -6.64
CA GLU A 231 0.74 16.68 -6.73
C GLU A 231 0.92 17.16 -8.17
N TYR A 232 1.82 16.52 -8.93
CA TYR A 232 2.00 16.82 -10.34
C TYR A 232 0.71 16.58 -11.14
N VAL A 233 0.14 15.37 -11.08
CA VAL A 233 -1.10 15.03 -11.82
C VAL A 233 -2.24 15.98 -11.45
N LEU A 234 -2.44 16.22 -10.16
CA LEU A 234 -3.50 17.12 -9.68
C LEU A 234 -3.26 18.57 -10.09
N SER A 235 -2.00 19.03 -10.15
CA SER A 235 -1.66 20.40 -10.60
C SER A 235 -2.00 20.65 -12.06
N GLN A 236 -2.03 19.60 -12.89
CA GLN A 236 -2.47 19.65 -14.28
C GLN A 236 -4.00 19.59 -14.42
N GLY A 237 -4.75 19.58 -13.29
CA GLY A 237 -6.20 19.37 -13.29
C GLY A 237 -6.61 17.93 -13.56
N GLY A 238 -5.66 16.99 -13.57
CA GLY A 238 -5.89 15.58 -13.84
C GLY A 238 -6.44 14.80 -12.64
N ILE A 239 -7.04 13.65 -12.93
CA ILE A 239 -7.50 12.70 -11.91
C ILE A 239 -6.43 11.63 -11.70
N MET A 240 -6.06 11.39 -10.45
CA MET A 240 -5.23 10.23 -10.12
C MET A 240 -6.07 9.12 -9.48
N VAL A 241 -5.94 7.92 -10.02
CA VAL A 241 -6.52 6.69 -9.49
C VAL A 241 -5.40 5.73 -9.14
N ALA A 242 -5.44 5.14 -7.95
CA ALA A 242 -4.47 4.14 -7.55
C ALA A 242 -5.14 2.96 -6.87
N ASN A 243 -4.87 1.74 -7.34
CA ASN A 243 -5.12 0.56 -6.52
C ASN A 243 -4.12 0.59 -5.34
N THR A 244 -4.44 -0.12 -4.26
CA THR A 244 -3.86 -0.09 -2.89
C THR A 244 -4.35 1.09 -2.02
N HIS A 245 -4.49 0.86 -0.71
CA HIS A 245 -4.94 1.88 0.24
C HIS A 245 -3.86 2.95 0.51
N CYS A 246 -4.27 4.06 1.13
CA CYS A 246 -3.33 5.05 1.65
C CYS A 246 -2.68 4.55 2.96
N ALA A 247 -1.49 3.99 2.86
CA ALA A 247 -0.78 3.39 4.00
C ALA A 247 0.07 4.38 4.82
N VAL A 248 0.15 5.65 4.41
CA VAL A 248 1.04 6.66 4.99
C VAL A 248 0.29 7.97 5.23
N GLU A 249 0.71 8.72 6.25
CA GLU A 249 0.04 9.93 6.69
C GLU A 249 0.14 11.06 5.66
N GLU A 250 1.31 11.25 5.06
CA GLU A 250 1.62 12.41 4.22
C GLU A 250 0.78 12.46 2.94
N LEU A 251 0.18 11.33 2.56
CA LEU A 251 -0.65 11.17 1.37
C LEU A 251 -2.15 11.12 1.69
N GLN A 252 -2.53 11.12 2.98
CA GLN A 252 -3.89 10.81 3.43
C GLN A 252 -4.94 11.84 2.99
N SER A 253 -4.55 13.12 2.94
CA SER A 253 -5.41 14.23 2.54
C SER A 253 -5.31 14.57 1.05
N VAL A 254 -4.44 13.88 0.30
CA VAL A 254 -4.29 14.13 -1.13
C VAL A 254 -5.49 13.50 -1.86
N PRO A 255 -6.22 14.25 -2.72
CA PRO A 255 -7.49 13.80 -3.31
C PRO A 255 -7.26 12.80 -4.46
N VAL A 256 -6.72 11.62 -4.13
CA VAL A 256 -6.45 10.52 -5.04
C VAL A 256 -7.47 9.42 -4.81
N VAL A 257 -8.13 8.97 -5.87
CA VAL A 257 -9.10 7.87 -5.80
C VAL A 257 -8.35 6.58 -5.50
N ARG A 258 -8.69 5.91 -4.41
CA ARG A 258 -8.08 4.64 -3.99
C ARG A 258 -9.06 3.50 -3.98
N PHE A 259 -8.61 2.32 -4.38
CA PHE A 259 -9.36 1.08 -4.21
C PHE A 259 -8.42 -0.09 -3.89
N MET A 260 -9.00 -1.22 -3.49
CA MET A 260 -8.28 -2.49 -3.37
C MET A 260 -8.92 -3.50 -4.32
N GLY A 261 -8.13 -4.11 -5.20
CA GLY A 261 -8.58 -5.22 -6.04
C GLY A 261 -9.06 -6.40 -5.18
N ALA A 262 -10.31 -6.85 -5.38
CA ALA A 262 -10.94 -7.87 -4.54
C ALA A 262 -10.82 -9.30 -5.09
N GLU A 263 -10.14 -9.50 -6.24
CA GLU A 263 -10.15 -10.75 -7.03
C GLU A 263 -9.65 -12.00 -6.28
N TRP A 264 -9.05 -11.85 -5.10
CA TRP A 264 -8.56 -12.96 -4.27
C TRP A 264 -9.00 -12.88 -2.79
N VAL A 265 -9.76 -11.87 -2.40
CA VAL A 265 -10.06 -11.55 -0.99
C VAL A 265 -11.53 -11.80 -0.64
N PHE A 266 -12.38 -12.01 -1.65
CA PHE A 266 -13.81 -12.24 -1.47
C PHE A 266 -14.14 -13.74 -1.49
N ASP A 267 -14.06 -14.40 -0.33
CA ASP A 267 -14.63 -15.74 -0.17
C ASP A 267 -16.14 -15.65 0.09
N ARG A 268 -16.94 -15.81 -0.96
CA ARG A 268 -18.41 -15.91 -0.87
C ARG A 268 -18.87 -17.08 0.01
N SER A 269 -18.05 -18.13 0.17
CA SER A 269 -18.46 -19.40 0.79
C SER A 269 -18.55 -19.37 2.32
N GLY A 270 -17.93 -18.38 2.98
CA GLY A 270 -18.03 -18.18 4.42
C GLY A 270 -19.33 -17.50 4.89
N TRP A 271 -19.97 -16.70 4.03
CA TRP A 271 -21.17 -15.93 4.37
C TRP A 271 -22.44 -16.78 4.36
N GLU A 272 -22.58 -17.70 3.40
CA GLU A 272 -23.78 -18.55 3.29
C GLU A 272 -23.86 -19.62 4.41
N LYS A 273 -22.72 -20.05 4.97
CA LYS A 273 -22.72 -21.04 6.06
C LYS A 273 -23.22 -20.52 7.40
N LYS A 274 -23.12 -19.21 7.68
CA LYS A 274 -23.58 -18.65 8.97
C LYS A 274 -25.07 -18.31 9.01
N VAL A 275 -25.72 -18.14 7.86
CA VAL A 275 -27.14 -17.75 7.78
C VAL A 275 -28.08 -18.96 7.94
N SER A 276 -27.64 -20.18 7.61
CA SER A 276 -28.49 -21.38 7.73
C SER A 276 -28.55 -22.00 9.13
N GLU A 277 -27.63 -21.64 10.04
CA GLU A 277 -27.55 -22.24 11.39
C GLU A 277 -28.25 -21.41 12.49
N THR A 278 -28.83 -20.25 12.18
CA THR A 278 -29.39 -19.32 13.20
C THR A 278 -30.88 -19.02 13.08
N MET A 279 -31.63 -19.71 12.22
CA MET A 279 -33.11 -19.63 12.25
C MET A 279 -33.72 -20.85 12.95
N PRO A 280 -34.38 -20.69 14.11
CA PRO A 280 -35.22 -21.75 14.65
C PRO A 280 -36.41 -21.99 13.72
N ARG A 281 -36.71 -23.27 13.43
CA ARG A 281 -37.99 -23.68 12.83
C ARG A 281 -39.12 -23.53 13.84
#